data_AF-A0A7X1A355-F1
#
_entry.id   AF-A0A7X1A355-F1
#
_cell.length_a   1.000
_cell.length_b   1.000
_cell.length_c   1.000
_cell.angle_alpha   90.00
_cell.angle_beta   90.00
_cell.angle_gamma   90.00
#
_symmetry.space_group_name_H-M   'P 1'
#
loop_
_entity.id
_entity.type
_entity.pdbx_description
1 polymer ?
#
loop_
_entity_poly.entity_id
_entity_poly.type
_entity_poly.pdbx_seq_one_letter_code
_entity_poly.pdbx_strand_id
1 'polypeptide(L)'
;MDQKMEALHQQLQKMRREKEIQEDALYVIRQKQVRLESVESELFHMEREKSNLVAQAHEVWQGNHGRSVAHEAEDIAHQNWRQLRRTVEDSREALQQEQQRLQKTVYQLEEEQKRIHKELLL
;
A
#
# COMPACT_ATOMS: atom_id res chain seq x y z
N MET A 1 -18.09 -38.04 26.61
CA MET A 1 -18.17 -36.67 26.06
C MET A 1 -17.05 -36.53 25.06
N ASP A 2 -17.42 -36.18 23.84
CA ASP A 2 -16.78 -36.64 22.61
C ASP A 2 -15.46 -35.95 22.27
N GLN A 3 -14.41 -36.74 22.02
CA GLN A 3 -13.14 -36.30 21.44
C GLN A 3 -13.34 -35.42 20.18
N LYS A 4 -14.42 -35.68 19.43
CA LYS A 4 -14.84 -34.87 18.28
C LYS A 4 -15.23 -33.45 18.66
N MET A 5 -15.96 -33.27 19.75
CA MET A 5 -16.42 -31.97 20.22
C MET A 5 -15.24 -31.13 20.73
N GLU A 6 -14.29 -31.77 21.40
CA GLU A 6 -13.05 -31.14 21.88
C GLU A 6 -12.12 -30.77 20.72
N ALA A 7 -12.01 -31.60 19.69
CA ALA A 7 -11.29 -31.29 18.45
C ALA A 7 -11.89 -30.07 17.72
N LEU A 8 -13.22 -29.99 17.62
CA LEU A 8 -13.91 -28.85 17.01
C LEU A 8 -13.70 -27.55 17.81
N HIS A 9 -13.67 -27.62 19.14
CA HIS A 9 -13.35 -26.46 19.98
C HIS A 9 -11.90 -25.99 19.80
N GLN A 10 -10.95 -26.92 19.74
CA GLN A 10 -9.54 -26.59 19.47
C GLN A 10 -9.37 -25.97 18.07
N GLN A 11 -10.07 -26.49 17.07
CA GLN A 11 -10.06 -25.94 15.71
C GLN A 11 -10.61 -24.51 15.68
N LEU A 12 -11.76 -24.25 16.33
CA LEU A 12 -12.31 -22.90 16.44
C LEU A 12 -11.35 -21.93 17.14
N GLN A 13 -10.66 -22.37 18.19
CA GLN A 13 -9.70 -21.52 18.89
C GLN A 13 -8.51 -21.16 17.99
N LYS A 14 -7.98 -22.11 17.21
CA LYS A 14 -6.92 -21.85 16.23
C LYS A 14 -7.37 -20.85 15.16
N MET A 15 -8.56 -21.06 14.59
CA MET A 15 -9.11 -20.18 13.56
C MET A 15 -9.37 -18.76 14.07
N ARG A 16 -9.77 -18.59 15.34
CA ARG A 16 -9.92 -17.26 15.95
C ARG A 16 -8.60 -16.52 16.05
N ARG A 17 -7.55 -17.21 16.52
CA ARG A 17 -6.19 -16.63 16.59
C ARG A 17 -5.67 -16.28 15.20
N GLU A 18 -5.88 -17.15 14.21
CA GLU A 18 -5.50 -16.87 12.83
C GLU A 18 -6.25 -15.66 12.28
N LYS A 19 -7.56 -15.54 12.54
CA LYS A 19 -8.36 -14.38 12.17
C LYS A 19 -7.81 -13.09 12.76
N GLU A 20 -7.54 -13.07 14.08
CA GLU A 20 -6.95 -11.90 14.76
C GLU A 20 -5.63 -11.48 14.11
N ILE A 21 -4.74 -12.43 13.80
CA ILE A 21 -3.47 -12.14 13.11
C ILE A 21 -3.70 -11.51 11.73
N GLN A 22 -4.68 -12.00 10.96
CA GLN A 22 -4.99 -11.43 9.64
C GLN A 22 -5.63 -10.03 9.76
N GLU A 23 -6.44 -9.78 10.79
CA GLU A 23 -7.05 -8.47 11.08
C GLU A 23 -5.99 -7.44 11.51
N ASP A 24 -5.02 -7.85 12.32
CA ASP A 24 -3.86 -7.01 12.68
C ASP A 24 -3.02 -6.68 11.44
N ALA A 25 -2.79 -7.65 10.56
CA ALA A 25 -2.10 -7.41 9.29
C ALA A 25 -2.88 -6.43 8.39
N LEU A 26 -4.20 -6.53 8.32
CA LEU A 26 -5.05 -5.56 7.61
C LEU A 26 -4.93 -4.14 8.20
N TYR A 27 -4.84 -4.02 9.52
CA TYR A 27 -4.62 -2.75 10.19
C TYR A 27 -3.27 -2.13 9.78
N VAL A 28 -2.20 -2.93 9.77
CA VAL A 28 -0.87 -2.49 9.31
C VAL A 28 -0.91 -2.04 7.85
N ILE A 29 -1.60 -2.76 6.97
CA ILE A 29 -1.74 -2.34 5.56
C ILE A 29 -2.44 -0.99 5.45
N ARG A 30 -3.53 -0.76 6.21
CA ARG A 30 -4.21 0.54 6.21
C ARG A 30 -3.27 1.67 6.64
N GLN A 31 -2.44 1.44 7.64
CA GLN A 31 -1.43 2.43 8.05
C GLN A 31 -0.41 2.70 6.92
N LYS A 32 0.03 1.67 6.20
CA LYS A 32 0.93 1.84 5.04
C LYS A 32 0.25 2.64 3.92
N GLN A 33 -1.03 2.39 3.65
CA GLN A 33 -1.80 3.12 2.64
C GLN A 33 -1.90 4.61 2.97
N VAL A 34 -2.25 4.97 4.22
CA VAL A 34 -2.30 6.37 4.67
C VAL A 34 -0.93 7.05 4.54
N ARG A 35 0.16 6.35 4.89
CA ARG A 35 1.51 6.88 4.71
C ARG A 35 1.85 7.10 3.24
N LEU A 36 1.46 6.18 2.37
CA LEU A 36 1.68 6.32 0.92
C LEU A 36 0.92 7.52 0.37
N GLU A 37 -0.33 7.75 0.77
CA GLU A 37 -1.12 8.93 0.39
C GLU A 37 -0.46 10.25 0.86
N SER A 38 0.12 10.26 2.05
CA SER A 38 0.89 11.40 2.57
C SER A 38 2.11 11.69 1.70
N VAL A 39 2.90 10.65 1.38
CA VAL A 39 4.08 10.77 0.51
C VAL A 39 3.68 11.22 -0.89
N GLU A 40 2.61 10.67 -1.46
CA GLU A 40 2.07 11.11 -2.77
C GLU A 40 1.74 12.61 -2.77
N SER A 41 1.11 13.09 -1.69
CA SER A 41 0.76 14.50 -1.54
C SER A 41 2.01 15.38 -1.44
N GLU A 42 3.00 14.98 -0.63
CA GLU A 42 4.28 15.69 -0.52
C GLU A 42 5.03 15.74 -1.85
N LEU A 43 5.07 14.63 -2.58
CA LEU A 43 5.69 14.56 -3.90
C LEU A 43 5.01 15.51 -4.89
N PHE A 44 3.68 15.57 -4.89
CA PHE A 44 2.95 16.52 -5.73
C PHE A 44 3.30 17.98 -5.41
N HIS A 45 3.44 18.31 -4.13
CA HIS A 45 3.89 19.64 -3.71
C HIS A 45 5.31 19.94 -4.17
N MET A 46 6.25 19.01 -3.99
CA MET A 46 7.63 19.16 -4.44
C MET A 46 7.72 19.35 -5.96
N GLU A 47 6.93 18.62 -6.76
CA GLU A 47 6.94 18.78 -8.22
C GLU A 47 6.43 20.16 -8.66
N ARG A 48 5.44 20.70 -7.94
CA ARG A 48 4.95 22.06 -8.18
C ARG A 48 6.00 23.11 -7.82
N GLU A 49 6.67 22.96 -6.68
CA GLU A 49 7.75 23.86 -6.27
C GLU A 49 8.93 23.80 -7.25
N LYS A 50 9.34 22.59 -7.66
CA LYS A 50 10.36 22.40 -8.69
C LYS A 50 10.01 23.14 -9.97
N SER A 51 8.77 23.01 -10.45
CA SER A 51 8.31 23.69 -11.67
C SER A 51 8.39 25.21 -11.56
N ASN A 52 8.05 25.76 -10.39
CA ASN A 52 8.16 27.20 -10.13
C ASN A 52 9.62 27.68 -10.13
N LEU A 53 10.52 26.91 -9.50
CA LEU A 53 11.95 27.24 -9.45
C LEU A 53 12.61 27.16 -10.82
N VAL A 54 12.27 26.14 -11.62
CA VAL A 54 12.75 25.99 -13.00
C VAL A 54 12.30 27.17 -13.85
N ALA A 55 11.03 27.59 -13.74
CA ALA A 55 10.53 28.77 -14.45
C ALA A 55 11.31 30.04 -14.09
N GLN A 56 11.62 30.26 -12.80
CA GLN A 56 12.45 31.39 -12.35
C GLN A 56 13.90 31.30 -12.85
N ALA A 57 14.49 30.11 -12.88
CA ALA A 57 15.86 29.92 -13.35
C ALA A 57 16.02 30.19 -14.85
N HIS A 58 15.02 29.85 -15.66
CA HIS A 58 15.00 30.17 -17.11
C HIS A 58 15.08 31.67 -17.40
N GLU A 59 14.54 32.52 -16.52
CA GLU A 59 14.64 33.97 -16.65
C GLU A 59 16.09 34.46 -16.51
N VAL A 60 16.89 33.76 -15.71
CA VAL A 60 18.29 34.10 -15.36
C VAL A 60 19.30 33.48 -16.34
N TRP A 61 19.03 32.29 -16.88
CA TRP A 61 19.98 31.51 -17.69
C TRP A 61 19.88 31.77 -19.20
N GLN A 62 20.01 33.02 -19.61
CA GLN A 62 19.81 33.40 -21.03
C GLN A 62 20.99 33.08 -21.97
N GLY A 63 22.15 32.65 -21.47
CA GLY A 63 23.32 32.29 -22.30
C GLY A 63 23.31 30.84 -22.81
N ASN A 64 23.94 30.58 -23.97
CA ASN A 64 23.94 29.26 -24.63
C ASN A 64 24.42 28.10 -23.72
N HIS A 65 25.45 28.32 -22.91
CA HIS A 65 25.94 27.30 -21.98
C HIS A 65 24.97 27.05 -20.81
N GLY A 66 24.32 28.11 -20.31
CA GLY A 66 23.30 28.00 -19.27
C GLY A 66 22.05 27.26 -19.75
N ARG A 67 21.60 27.51 -20.99
CA ARG A 67 20.48 26.78 -21.61
C ARG A 67 20.76 25.29 -21.76
N SER A 68 21.97 24.92 -22.17
CA SER A 68 22.35 23.50 -22.34
C SER A 68 22.31 22.72 -21.03
N VAL A 69 22.85 23.31 -19.95
CA VAL A 69 22.85 22.67 -18.62
C VAL A 69 21.43 22.62 -18.03
N ALA A 70 20.62 23.65 -18.27
CA ALA A 70 19.22 23.68 -17.84
C ALA A 70 18.42 22.52 -18.43
N HIS A 71 18.52 22.32 -19.75
CA HIS A 71 17.79 21.25 -20.43
C HIS A 71 18.24 19.85 -19.99
N GLU A 72 19.53 19.63 -19.80
CA GLU A 72 20.03 18.34 -19.27
C GLU A 72 19.50 18.07 -17.85
N ALA A 73 19.49 19.07 -16.99
CA ALA A 73 18.94 18.95 -15.64
C ALA A 73 17.42 18.69 -15.64
N GLU A 74 16.67 19.32 -16.54
CA GLU A 74 15.24 19.06 -16.74
C GLU A 74 14.98 17.62 -17.18
N ASP A 75 15.73 17.12 -18.15
CA ASP A 75 15.60 15.75 -18.66
C ASP A 75 15.86 14.71 -17.57
N ILE A 76 16.93 14.89 -16.78
CA ILE A 76 17.24 14.03 -15.63
C ILE A 76 16.11 14.09 -14.59
N ALA A 77 15.62 15.29 -14.26
CA ALA A 77 14.54 15.47 -13.31
C ALA A 77 13.24 14.79 -13.79
N HIS A 78 12.92 14.87 -15.08
CA HIS A 78 11.76 14.19 -15.67
C HIS A 78 11.90 12.67 -15.68
N GLN A 79 13.11 12.15 -15.89
CA GLN A 79 13.36 10.70 -15.79
C GLN A 79 13.17 10.21 -14.35
N ASN A 80 13.79 10.88 -13.38
CA ASN A 80 13.68 10.54 -11.97
C ASN A 80 12.22 10.62 -11.49
N TRP A 81 11.48 11.64 -11.92
CA TRP A 81 10.06 11.79 -11.58
C TRP A 81 9.20 10.66 -12.14
N ARG A 82 9.42 10.25 -13.40
CA ARG A 82 8.72 9.11 -14.00
C ARG A 82 9.01 7.81 -13.25
N GLN A 83 10.25 7.59 -12.84
CA GLN A 83 10.63 6.41 -12.06
C GLN A 83 9.96 6.43 -10.69
N LEU A 84 9.98 7.57 -10.00
CA LEU A 84 9.34 7.72 -8.69
C LEU A 84 7.83 7.46 -8.75
N ARG A 85 7.15 8.02 -9.76
CA ARG A 85 5.72 7.80 -9.97
C ARG A 85 5.39 6.33 -10.18
N ARG A 86 6.20 5.60 -10.96
CA ARG A 86 6.04 4.15 -11.12
C ARG A 86 6.21 3.42 -9.79
N THR A 87 7.25 3.74 -9.01
CA THR A 87 7.46 3.11 -7.69
C THR A 87 6.27 3.31 -6.76
N VAL A 88 5.66 4.50 -6.78
CA VAL A 88 4.47 4.82 -6.00
C VAL A 88 3.26 4.01 -6.49
N GLU A 89 3.03 3.98 -7.80
CA GLU A 89 1.96 3.18 -8.42
C GLU A 89 2.12 1.68 -8.11
N ASP A 90 3.32 1.12 -8.26
CA ASP A 90 3.66 -0.27 -7.94
C ASP A 90 3.42 -0.57 -6.44
N SER A 91 3.81 0.36 -5.56
CA SER A 91 3.59 0.23 -4.12
C SER A 91 2.11 0.23 -3.76
N ARG A 92 1.31 1.06 -4.44
CA ARG A 92 -0.14 1.13 -4.27
C ARG A 92 -0.80 -0.18 -4.70
N GLU A 93 -0.43 -0.70 -5.87
CA GLU A 93 -0.94 -1.97 -6.38
C GLU A 93 -0.58 -3.14 -5.46
N ALA A 94 0.67 -3.20 -4.99
CA ALA A 94 1.12 -4.24 -4.07
C ALA A 94 0.32 -4.22 -2.75
N LEU A 95 0.12 -3.04 -2.15
CA LEU A 95 -0.71 -2.91 -0.94
C LEU A 95 -2.16 -3.31 -1.18
N GLN A 96 -2.73 -2.96 -2.34
CA GLN A 96 -4.10 -3.33 -2.70
C GLN A 96 -4.26 -4.85 -2.87
N GLN A 97 -3.32 -5.50 -3.55
CA GLN A 97 -3.32 -6.95 -3.73
C GLN A 97 -3.17 -7.67 -2.38
N GLU A 98 -2.27 -7.21 -1.52
CA GLU A 98 -2.07 -7.75 -0.18
C GLU A 98 -3.34 -7.58 0.67
N GLN A 99 -3.98 -6.41 0.63
CA GLN A 99 -5.25 -6.15 1.31
C GLN A 99 -6.36 -7.13 0.86
N GLN A 100 -6.53 -7.29 -0.46
CA GLN A 100 -7.55 -8.20 -1.02
C GLN A 100 -7.29 -9.64 -0.60
N ARG A 101 -6.04 -10.07 -0.61
CA ARG A 101 -5.65 -11.42 -0.16
C ARG A 101 -6.03 -11.62 1.31
N LEU A 102 -5.66 -10.71 2.20
CA LEU A 102 -5.97 -10.81 3.62
C LEU A 102 -7.49 -10.78 3.88
N GLN A 103 -8.24 -9.90 3.22
CA GLN A 103 -9.70 -9.83 3.33
C GLN A 103 -10.35 -11.15 2.91
N LYS A 104 -9.88 -11.76 1.82
CA LYS A 104 -10.36 -13.06 1.38
C LYS A 104 -10.09 -14.16 2.43
N THR A 105 -8.90 -14.17 3.03
CA THR A 105 -8.56 -15.10 4.10
C THR A 105 -9.47 -14.93 5.32
N VAL A 106 -9.70 -13.69 5.77
CA VAL A 106 -10.61 -13.41 6.89
C VAL A 106 -12.01 -13.90 6.58
N TYR A 107 -12.54 -13.60 5.39
CA TYR A 107 -13.87 -14.07 4.98
C TYR A 107 -13.99 -15.60 4.97
N GLN A 108 -12.97 -16.30 4.47
CA GLN A 108 -12.94 -17.78 4.48
C GLN A 108 -12.94 -18.33 5.91
N LEU A 109 -12.13 -17.75 6.81
CA LEU A 109 -12.10 -18.13 8.22
C LEU A 109 -13.45 -17.90 8.90
N GLU A 110 -14.16 -16.81 8.59
CA GLU A 110 -15.48 -16.53 9.13
C GLU A 110 -16.54 -17.55 8.67
N GLU A 111 -16.54 -17.91 7.38
CA GLU A 111 -17.47 -18.90 6.84
C GLU A 111 -17.21 -20.29 7.43
N GLU A 112 -15.95 -20.69 7.56
CA GLU A 112 -15.59 -21.96 8.21
C GLU A 112 -15.95 -21.97 9.70
N GLN A 113 -15.77 -20.85 10.42
CA GLN A 113 -16.20 -20.73 11.82
C GLN A 113 -17.72 -20.88 11.95
N LYS A 114 -18.50 -20.24 11.06
CA LYS A 114 -19.98 -20.39 11.04
C LYS A 114 -20.38 -21.83 10.77
N ARG A 115 -19.69 -22.52 9.88
CA ARG A 115 -19.96 -23.94 9.58
C ARG A 115 -19.71 -24.82 10.81
N ILE A 116 -18.54 -24.69 11.45
CA ILE A 116 -18.23 -25.48 12.65
C ILE A 116 -19.20 -25.16 13.79
N HIS A 117 -19.61 -23.89 13.94
CA HIS A 117 -20.59 -23.52 14.96
C HIS A 117 -21.95 -24.20 14.73
N LYS A 118 -22.40 -24.32 13.48
CA LYS A 118 -23.61 -25.10 13.14
C LYS A 118 -23.45 -26.59 13.47
N GLU A 119 -22.28 -27.17 13.21
CA GLU A 119 -21.97 -28.57 13.53
C GLU A 119 -21.89 -28.84 15.04
N LEU A 120 -21.60 -27.82 15.86
CA LEU A 120 -21.61 -27.90 17.32
C LEU A 120 -22.99 -27.72 17.97
N LEU A 121 -23.95 -27.15 17.23
CA LEU A 121 -25.34 -26.94 17.67
C LEU A 121 -26.26 -28.11 17.28
N LEU A 122 -25.79 -29.03 16.44
CA LEU A 122 -26.45 -30.27 16.00
C LEU A 122 -25.98 -31.45 16.83
#